data_AF-A0A316S523-F1
#
_entry.id   AF-A0A316S523-F1
#
_cell.length_a   1.000
_cell.length_b   1.000
_cell.length_c   1.000
_cell.angle_alpha   90.00
_cell.angle_beta   90.00
_cell.angle_gamma   90.00
#
_symmetry.space_group_name_H-M   'P 1'
#
loop_
_entity.id
_entity.type
_entity.pdbx_description
1 polymer ?
#
loop_
_entity_poly.entity_id
_entity_poly.type
_entity_poly.pdbx_seq_one_letter_code
_entity_poly.pdbx_strand_id
1 'polypeptide(L)'
;MLKSKVLAVALAACVAVLPVLHGYADELSEKQAEYERVQQQMRDMEAQRDEARAAADAASSRMEEVVGELRNLQVRLDEINARQEELNAAIADNEAKLAEEKENLERRMNIFKKRLRDIYINGQINYLDVLLGAKDFSDFSSRMFLLQKIISHDIAMLDAINKAMAEIEQRQAELDAQVKELDGLKAELEVKRAEAEARREERAQLLYAAEEERSAVEGEYDRLMAISENIASMLRSLQNAGGMPGAGGTGKFIWPVQGEITSYYGWRTHPIFGTTRYHSGYDIACDTGTPIAAADNGMVVYSGWLGGYGYCVMIDHGGGLVSLYGHNSELWVSEGQYVQQGQTIALAGSTGWSTGPHCHFEARLNGELTDPMNYLP
;
A
#
# COMPACT_ATOMS: atom_id res chain seq x y z
N MET A 1 42.25 92.66 -20.12
CA MET A 1 42.42 92.80 -21.58
C MET A 1 43.01 91.50 -22.15
N LEU A 2 42.32 90.95 -23.16
CA LEU A 2 42.70 90.06 -24.28
C LEU A 2 44.10 89.37 -24.23
N LYS A 3 44.36 88.17 -24.74
CA LYS A 3 43.68 87.09 -25.49
C LYS A 3 44.77 86.02 -25.67
N SER A 4 44.43 84.74 -25.79
CA SER A 4 44.80 83.89 -26.94
C SER A 4 44.68 82.39 -26.61
N LYS A 5 43.89 81.70 -27.42
CA LYS A 5 43.78 80.24 -27.53
C LYS A 5 45.08 79.65 -28.07
N VAL A 6 45.40 78.40 -27.70
CA VAL A 6 46.00 77.36 -28.58
C VAL A 6 46.01 76.00 -27.84
N LEU A 7 45.41 75.00 -28.51
CA LEU A 7 45.61 73.53 -28.50
C LEU A 7 45.63 72.79 -27.14
N ALA A 8 44.66 71.92 -26.82
CA ALA A 8 44.34 70.61 -27.44
C ALA A 8 45.50 69.59 -27.35
N VAL A 9 45.13 68.35 -26.94
CA VAL A 9 45.97 67.14 -26.71
C VAL A 9 46.48 66.98 -25.27
N ALA A 10 45.58 66.53 -24.37
CA ALA A 10 45.91 65.66 -23.22
C ALA A 10 44.63 65.07 -22.58
N LEU A 11 43.65 64.67 -23.40
CA LEU A 11 42.41 64.03 -22.92
C LEU A 11 42.08 62.83 -23.82
N ALA A 12 43.05 61.93 -23.94
CA ALA A 12 42.94 60.70 -24.73
C ALA A 12 43.84 59.61 -24.14
N ALA A 13 43.63 59.28 -22.87
CA ALA A 13 44.06 58.03 -22.26
C ALA A 13 43.38 57.94 -20.89
N CYS A 14 42.19 57.30 -20.83
CA CYS A 14 41.57 56.70 -19.63
C CYS A 14 40.06 56.37 -19.79
N VAL A 15 39.49 56.44 -21.01
CA VAL A 15 38.11 55.97 -21.23
C VAL A 15 38.10 54.88 -22.29
N ALA A 16 38.56 53.71 -21.89
CA ALA A 16 38.39 52.47 -22.65
C ALA A 16 38.39 51.25 -21.71
N VAL A 17 37.60 51.29 -20.63
CA VAL A 17 37.29 50.10 -19.80
C VAL A 17 35.83 50.15 -19.31
N LEU A 18 34.89 50.60 -20.14
CA LEU A 18 33.49 50.77 -19.72
C LEU A 18 32.37 50.19 -20.64
N PRO A 19 32.60 49.16 -21.48
CA PRO A 19 31.50 48.29 -21.91
C PRO A 19 31.30 47.06 -21.02
N VAL A 20 32.26 46.71 -20.14
CA VAL A 20 32.21 45.46 -19.37
C VAL A 20 31.35 45.61 -18.11
N LEU A 21 31.45 46.72 -17.37
CA LEU A 21 30.72 46.90 -16.10
C LEU A 21 29.19 47.00 -16.23
N HIS A 22 28.66 47.40 -17.39
CA HIS A 22 27.21 47.52 -17.59
C HIS A 22 26.51 46.15 -17.75
N GLY A 23 27.18 45.14 -18.29
CA GLY A 23 26.61 43.79 -18.40
C GLY A 23 26.56 43.04 -17.07
N TYR A 24 27.56 43.23 -16.21
CA TYR A 24 27.66 42.55 -14.91
C TYR A 24 26.65 43.07 -13.88
N ALA A 25 26.31 44.36 -13.92
CA ALA A 25 25.32 44.93 -13.02
C ALA A 25 23.89 44.49 -13.36
N ASP A 26 23.59 44.31 -14.65
CA ASP A 26 22.29 43.83 -15.14
C ASP A 26 22.09 42.34 -14.79
N GLU A 27 23.12 41.52 -15.02
CA GLU A 27 23.11 40.07 -14.70
C GLU A 27 22.98 39.80 -13.19
N LEU A 28 23.68 40.57 -12.35
CA LEU A 28 23.56 40.47 -10.89
C LEU A 28 22.14 40.85 -10.41
N SER A 29 21.56 41.92 -10.96
CA SER A 29 20.20 42.35 -10.63
C SER A 29 19.15 41.33 -11.08
N GLU A 30 19.34 40.72 -12.25
CA GLU A 30 18.46 39.67 -12.77
C GLU A 30 18.49 38.42 -11.90
N LYS A 31 19.68 37.94 -11.51
CA LYS A 31 19.83 36.79 -10.61
C LYS A 31 19.31 37.06 -9.20
N GLN A 32 19.42 38.30 -8.71
CA GLN A 32 18.82 38.70 -7.42
C GLN A 32 17.28 38.64 -7.48
N ALA A 33 16.68 39.13 -8.57
CA ALA A 33 15.24 39.05 -8.77
C ALA A 33 14.75 37.60 -8.94
N GLU A 34 15.55 36.75 -9.60
CA GLU A 34 15.29 35.31 -9.72
C GLU A 34 15.32 34.62 -8.34
N TYR A 35 16.34 34.91 -7.52
CA TYR A 35 16.44 34.41 -6.15
C TYR A 35 15.21 34.79 -5.31
N GLU A 36 14.77 36.05 -5.36
CA GLU A 36 13.58 36.50 -4.64
C GLU A 36 12.29 35.78 -5.09
N ARG A 37 12.15 35.50 -6.40
CA ARG A 37 11.02 34.71 -6.92
C ARG A 37 11.06 33.28 -6.41
N VAL A 38 12.21 32.61 -6.47
CA VAL A 38 12.36 31.24 -5.96
C VAL A 38 12.09 31.18 -4.45
N GLN A 39 12.55 32.17 -3.69
CA GLN A 39 12.25 32.30 -2.25
C GLN A 39 10.75 32.47 -1.96
N GLN A 40 10.02 33.20 -2.82
CA GLN A 40 8.57 33.27 -2.70
C GLN A 40 7.89 31.94 -3.04
N GLN A 41 8.31 31.28 -4.12
CA GLN A 41 7.81 29.94 -4.48
C GLN A 41 8.05 28.91 -3.38
N MET A 42 9.22 28.96 -2.72
CA MET A 42 9.51 28.09 -1.58
C MET A 42 8.58 28.32 -0.40
N ARG A 43 8.20 29.58 -0.10
CA ARG A 43 7.21 29.89 0.96
C ARG A 43 5.83 29.34 0.62
N ASP A 44 5.41 29.50 -0.64
CA ASP A 44 4.11 28.99 -1.10
C ASP A 44 4.10 27.45 -1.10
N MET A 45 5.21 26.83 -1.49
CA MET A 45 5.39 25.37 -1.47
C MET A 45 5.49 24.82 -0.06
N GLU A 46 6.09 25.55 0.89
CA GLU A 46 6.10 25.17 2.31
C GLU A 46 4.69 25.10 2.88
N ALA A 47 3.81 26.05 2.52
CA ALA A 47 2.41 26.00 2.91
C ALA A 47 1.69 24.77 2.31
N GLN A 48 1.96 24.45 1.03
CA GLN A 48 1.43 23.24 0.38
C GLN A 48 1.96 21.96 1.04
N ARG A 49 3.22 21.94 1.47
CA ARG A 49 3.83 20.80 2.18
C ARG A 49 3.13 20.55 3.50
N ASP A 50 2.87 21.61 4.25
CA ASP A 50 2.19 21.50 5.53
C ASP A 50 0.72 21.07 5.36
N GLU A 51 0.05 21.51 4.29
CA GLU A 51 -1.29 21.05 3.90
C GLU A 51 -1.29 19.56 3.50
N ALA A 52 -0.38 19.13 2.63
CA ALA A 52 -0.22 17.75 2.21
C ALA A 52 0.11 16.83 3.40
N ARG A 53 0.93 17.31 4.34
CA ARG A 53 1.24 16.58 5.59
C ARG A 53 -0.01 16.44 6.46
N ALA A 54 -0.78 17.51 6.65
CA ALA A 54 -2.03 17.45 7.39
C ALA A 54 -3.05 16.51 6.73
N ALA A 55 -3.12 16.49 5.39
CA ALA A 55 -3.93 15.56 4.62
C ALA A 55 -3.48 14.11 4.81
N ALA A 56 -2.17 13.85 4.82
CA ALA A 56 -1.61 12.52 5.11
C ALA A 56 -1.90 12.03 6.55
N ASP A 57 -1.83 12.93 7.53
CA ASP A 57 -2.19 12.63 8.93
C ASP A 57 -3.71 12.34 9.07
N ALA A 58 -4.56 13.10 8.37
CA ALA A 58 -6.00 12.87 8.31
C ALA A 58 -6.34 11.54 7.62
N ALA A 59 -5.66 11.22 6.50
CA ALA A 59 -5.78 9.94 5.82
C ALA A 59 -5.36 8.79 6.74
N SER A 60 -4.28 8.95 7.51
CA SER A 60 -3.81 7.95 8.48
C SER A 60 -4.87 7.67 9.55
N SER A 61 -5.50 8.71 10.11
CA SER A 61 -6.62 8.57 11.05
C SER A 61 -7.80 7.78 10.43
N ARG A 62 -8.15 8.09 9.18
CA ARG A 62 -9.21 7.36 8.46
C ARG A 62 -8.83 5.90 8.18
N MET A 63 -7.55 5.62 7.92
CA MET A 63 -7.08 4.24 7.78
C MET A 63 -7.19 3.45 9.08
N GLU A 64 -6.93 4.06 10.24
CA GLU A 64 -7.10 3.41 11.54
C GLU A 64 -8.57 3.03 11.78
N GLU A 65 -9.51 3.90 11.41
CA GLU A 65 -10.94 3.61 11.45
C GLU A 65 -11.29 2.40 10.58
N VAL A 66 -10.83 2.39 9.31
CA VAL A 66 -11.06 1.28 8.39
C VAL A 66 -10.42 -0.03 8.90
N VAL A 67 -9.25 0.03 9.53
CA VAL A 67 -8.62 -1.14 10.17
C VAL A 67 -9.48 -1.66 11.34
N GLY A 68 -10.06 -0.76 12.13
CA GLY A 68 -11.02 -1.10 13.17
C GLY A 68 -12.27 -1.79 12.61
N GLU A 69 -12.84 -1.26 11.54
CA GLU A 69 -13.98 -1.86 10.85
C GLU A 69 -13.63 -3.25 10.28
N LEU A 70 -12.48 -3.40 9.63
CA LEU A 70 -12.00 -4.68 9.10
C LEU A 70 -11.82 -5.73 10.19
N ARG A 71 -11.32 -5.33 11.37
CA ARG A 71 -11.21 -6.23 12.52
C ARG A 71 -12.58 -6.69 13.00
N ASN A 72 -13.55 -5.79 13.08
CA ASN A 72 -14.92 -6.13 13.46
C ASN A 72 -15.58 -7.04 12.43
N LEU A 73 -15.38 -6.79 11.13
CA LEU A 73 -15.85 -7.65 10.05
C LEU A 73 -15.22 -9.04 10.13
N GLN A 74 -13.92 -9.13 10.42
CA GLN A 74 -13.24 -10.41 10.58
C GLN A 74 -13.84 -11.24 11.72
N VAL A 75 -14.10 -10.63 12.88
CA VAL A 75 -14.75 -11.30 14.01
C VAL A 75 -16.12 -11.85 13.59
N ARG A 76 -16.93 -11.07 12.86
CA ARG A 76 -18.24 -11.54 12.37
C ARG A 76 -18.13 -12.68 11.36
N LEU A 77 -17.14 -12.63 10.46
CA LEU A 77 -16.89 -13.72 9.53
C LEU A 77 -16.54 -15.01 10.28
N ASP A 78 -15.73 -14.92 11.33
CA ASP A 78 -15.35 -16.06 12.16
C ASP A 78 -16.56 -16.62 12.92
N GLU A 79 -17.41 -15.76 13.47
CA GLU A 79 -18.69 -16.15 14.11
C GLU A 79 -19.63 -16.88 13.13
N ILE A 80 -19.80 -16.34 11.92
CA ILE A 80 -20.63 -16.97 10.88
C ILE A 80 -20.07 -18.33 10.48
N ASN A 81 -18.76 -18.44 10.28
CA ASN A 81 -18.12 -19.72 9.93
C ASN A 81 -18.29 -20.76 11.05
N ALA A 82 -18.07 -20.37 12.31
CA ALA A 82 -18.28 -21.27 13.45
C ALA A 82 -19.74 -21.76 13.53
N ARG A 83 -20.71 -20.86 13.29
CA ARG A 83 -22.12 -21.23 13.25
C ARG A 83 -22.44 -22.18 12.09
N GLN A 84 -21.84 -21.99 10.92
CA GLN A 84 -21.99 -22.91 9.79
C GLN A 84 -21.44 -24.31 10.12
N GLU A 85 -20.29 -24.40 10.79
CA GLU A 85 -19.71 -25.67 11.21
C GLU A 85 -20.62 -26.41 12.21
N GLU A 86 -21.14 -25.70 13.22
CA GLU A 86 -22.09 -26.23 14.18
C GLU A 86 -23.36 -26.76 13.48
N LEU A 87 -23.92 -25.96 12.57
CA LEU A 87 -25.16 -26.28 11.87
C LEU A 87 -24.97 -27.46 10.90
N ASN A 88 -23.84 -27.52 10.19
CA ASN A 88 -23.50 -28.66 9.34
C ASN A 88 -23.38 -29.96 10.15
N ALA A 89 -22.78 -29.90 11.34
CA ALA A 89 -22.70 -31.06 12.23
C ALA A 89 -24.08 -31.49 12.72
N ALA A 90 -24.94 -30.54 13.09
CA ALA A 90 -26.32 -30.81 13.52
C ALA A 90 -27.18 -31.41 12.39
N ILE A 91 -27.04 -30.90 11.16
CA ILE A 91 -27.69 -31.43 9.96
C ILE A 91 -27.28 -32.89 9.74
N ALA A 92 -25.97 -33.19 9.76
CA ALA A 92 -25.47 -34.54 9.53
C ALA A 92 -25.97 -35.54 10.59
N ASP A 93 -26.00 -35.14 11.87
CA ASP A 93 -26.56 -35.95 12.96
C ASP A 93 -28.07 -36.20 12.78
N ASN A 94 -28.82 -35.16 12.39
CA ASN A 94 -30.26 -35.28 12.19
C ASN A 94 -30.60 -36.16 10.97
N GLU A 95 -29.86 -36.02 9.87
CA GLU A 95 -29.97 -36.88 8.69
C GLU A 95 -29.72 -38.36 9.03
N ALA A 96 -28.68 -38.64 9.82
CA ALA A 96 -28.37 -40.00 10.27
C ALA A 96 -29.49 -40.59 11.13
N LYS A 97 -30.01 -39.82 12.10
CA LYS A 97 -31.12 -40.24 12.96
C LYS A 97 -32.42 -40.43 12.19
N LEU A 98 -32.72 -39.55 11.23
CA LEU A 98 -33.86 -39.69 10.34
C LEU A 98 -33.77 -40.97 9.51
N ALA A 99 -32.60 -41.31 9.00
CA ALA A 99 -32.39 -42.55 8.25
C ALA A 99 -32.65 -43.78 9.12
N GLU A 100 -32.11 -43.80 10.34
CA GLU A 100 -32.32 -44.90 11.31
C GLU A 100 -33.79 -45.05 11.69
N GLU A 101 -34.48 -43.96 12.03
CA GLU A 101 -35.90 -43.99 12.43
C GLU A 101 -36.79 -44.41 11.26
N LYS A 102 -36.52 -43.96 10.04
CA LYS A 102 -37.24 -44.39 8.83
C LYS A 102 -37.08 -45.90 8.59
N GLU A 103 -35.88 -46.45 8.75
CA GLU A 103 -35.64 -47.89 8.62
C GLU A 103 -36.36 -48.69 9.72
N ASN A 104 -36.29 -48.22 10.97
CA ASN A 104 -36.99 -48.84 12.10
C ASN A 104 -38.51 -48.82 11.93
N LEU A 105 -39.07 -47.70 11.46
CA LEU A 105 -40.49 -47.56 11.13
C LEU A 105 -40.87 -48.53 10.01
N GLU A 106 -40.08 -48.64 8.96
CA GLU A 106 -40.33 -49.59 7.86
C GLU A 106 -40.35 -51.04 8.37
N ARG A 107 -39.40 -51.40 9.24
CA ARG A 107 -39.33 -52.73 9.86
C ARG A 107 -40.57 -53.03 10.69
N ARG A 108 -41.01 -52.09 11.54
CA ARG A 108 -42.25 -52.20 12.33
C ARG A 108 -43.46 -52.31 11.41
N MET A 109 -43.53 -51.48 10.37
CA MET A 109 -44.63 -51.50 9.42
C MET A 109 -44.75 -52.80 8.66
N ASN A 110 -43.63 -53.43 8.31
CA ASN A 110 -43.63 -54.75 7.66
C ASN A 110 -44.17 -55.85 8.59
N ILE A 111 -43.84 -55.82 9.88
CA ILE A 111 -44.40 -56.75 10.88
C ILE A 111 -45.92 -56.50 11.02
N PHE A 112 -46.33 -55.24 11.13
CA PHE A 112 -47.74 -54.88 11.29
C PHE A 112 -48.57 -55.28 10.06
N LYS A 113 -48.06 -55.04 8.84
CA LYS A 113 -48.69 -55.46 7.58
C LYS A 113 -48.89 -56.97 7.51
N LYS A 114 -47.90 -57.78 7.93
CA LYS A 114 -48.03 -59.24 8.00
C LYS A 114 -49.17 -59.64 8.95
N ARG A 115 -49.22 -59.04 10.14
CA ARG A 115 -50.27 -59.32 11.13
C ARG A 115 -51.66 -58.92 10.64
N LEU A 116 -51.82 -57.75 10.03
CA LEU A 116 -53.08 -57.32 9.43
C LEU A 116 -53.55 -58.28 8.33
N ARG A 117 -52.63 -58.74 7.48
CA ARG A 117 -52.93 -59.72 6.43
C ARG A 117 -53.40 -61.05 7.04
N ASP A 118 -52.77 -61.51 8.10
CA ASP A 118 -53.16 -62.76 8.77
C ASP A 118 -54.55 -62.63 9.41
N ILE A 119 -54.89 -61.49 10.00
CA ILE A 119 -56.25 -61.17 10.49
C ILE A 119 -57.26 -61.17 9.33
N TYR A 120 -56.90 -60.61 8.18
CA TYR A 120 -57.78 -60.57 7.00
C TYR A 120 -58.02 -61.96 6.41
N ILE A 121 -56.97 -62.77 6.21
CA ILE A 121 -57.06 -64.11 5.57
C ILE A 121 -57.84 -65.09 6.44
N ASN A 122 -57.58 -65.10 7.75
CA ASN A 122 -58.19 -66.06 8.67
C ASN A 122 -59.56 -65.58 9.21
N GLY A 123 -60.03 -64.40 8.79
CA GLY A 123 -61.27 -63.77 9.24
C GLY A 123 -61.12 -63.05 10.59
N GLN A 124 -62.06 -62.15 10.89
CA GLN A 124 -62.15 -61.53 12.22
C GLN A 124 -62.40 -62.63 13.26
N ILE A 125 -61.34 -63.04 13.96
CA ILE A 125 -61.44 -63.98 15.07
C ILE A 125 -62.39 -63.39 16.10
N ASN A 126 -63.55 -64.01 16.27
CA ASN A 126 -64.46 -63.62 17.33
C ASN A 126 -63.87 -64.10 18.66
N TYR A 127 -63.31 -63.17 19.43
CA TYR A 127 -62.63 -63.48 20.69
C TYR A 127 -63.52 -64.22 21.68
N LEU A 128 -64.84 -63.99 21.62
CA LEU A 128 -65.82 -64.74 22.40
C LEU A 128 -65.85 -66.22 22.01
N ASP A 129 -65.76 -66.56 20.72
CA ASP A 129 -65.77 -67.96 20.26
C ASP A 129 -64.48 -68.69 20.67
N VAL A 130 -63.33 -68.00 20.67
CA VAL A 130 -62.05 -68.56 21.14
C VAL A 130 -62.06 -68.86 22.64
N LEU A 131 -62.67 -67.97 23.42
CA LEU A 131 -62.83 -68.12 24.86
C LEU A 131 -63.88 -69.17 25.22
N LEU A 132 -65.03 -69.18 24.54
CA LEU A 132 -66.12 -70.14 24.76
C LEU A 132 -65.79 -71.55 24.28
N GLY A 133 -64.84 -71.70 23.35
CA GLY A 133 -64.29 -72.99 22.91
C GLY A 133 -63.24 -73.61 23.85
N ALA A 134 -63.12 -73.13 25.09
CA ALA A 134 -62.23 -73.69 26.10
C ALA A 134 -62.76 -75.03 26.65
N LYS A 135 -61.86 -75.99 26.91
CA LYS A 135 -62.23 -77.32 27.42
C LYS A 135 -62.49 -77.35 28.94
N ASP A 136 -61.83 -76.46 29.67
CA ASP A 136 -61.90 -76.31 31.11
C ASP A 136 -61.48 -74.89 31.53
N PHE A 137 -61.56 -74.59 32.84
CA PHE A 137 -61.24 -73.27 33.39
C PHE A 137 -59.75 -72.89 33.21
N SER A 138 -58.84 -73.86 33.23
CA SER A 138 -57.40 -73.61 33.07
C SER A 138 -57.07 -73.22 31.62
N ASP A 139 -57.68 -73.91 30.64
CA ASP A 139 -57.60 -73.58 29.21
C ASP A 139 -58.22 -72.20 28.94
N PHE A 140 -59.39 -71.90 29.52
CA PHE A 140 -60.03 -70.58 29.42
C PHE A 140 -59.11 -69.46 29.92
N SER A 141 -58.54 -69.60 31.11
CA SER A 141 -57.64 -68.60 31.70
C SER A 141 -56.38 -68.38 30.85
N SER A 142 -55.80 -69.47 30.34
CA SER A 142 -54.61 -69.42 29.48
C SER A 142 -54.90 -68.69 28.17
N ARG A 143 -56.04 -68.98 27.53
CA ARG A 143 -56.49 -68.30 26.31
C ARG A 143 -56.79 -66.82 26.55
N MET A 144 -57.46 -66.49 27.65
CA MET A 144 -57.73 -65.10 28.03
C MET A 144 -56.42 -64.31 28.23
N PHE A 145 -55.45 -64.87 28.95
CA PHE A 145 -54.15 -64.24 29.15
C PHE A 145 -53.39 -64.02 27.84
N LEU A 146 -53.37 -65.03 26.95
CA LEU A 146 -52.74 -64.92 25.64
C LEU A 146 -53.41 -63.85 24.76
N LEU A 147 -54.75 -63.83 24.71
CA LEU A 147 -55.51 -62.83 23.96
C LEU A 147 -55.23 -61.41 24.47
N GLN A 148 -55.25 -61.22 25.79
CA GLN A 148 -54.92 -59.93 26.39
C GLN A 148 -53.50 -59.49 26.02
N LYS A 149 -52.51 -60.39 26.11
CA LYS A 149 -51.12 -60.10 25.76
C LYS A 149 -50.95 -59.75 24.27
N ILE A 150 -51.66 -60.44 23.39
CA ILE A 150 -51.69 -60.21 21.95
C ILE A 150 -52.26 -58.82 21.62
N ILE A 151 -53.39 -58.46 22.23
CA ILE A 151 -54.06 -57.16 22.02
C ILE A 151 -53.20 -56.02 22.58
N SER A 152 -52.69 -56.16 23.81
CA SER A 152 -51.82 -55.13 24.42
C SER A 152 -50.56 -54.90 23.59
N HIS A 153 -49.97 -55.96 23.03
CA HIS A 153 -48.83 -55.83 22.11
C HIS A 153 -49.20 -55.07 20.82
N ASP A 154 -50.38 -55.30 20.25
CA ASP A 154 -50.82 -54.58 19.04
C ASP A 154 -51.04 -53.11 19.27
N ILE A 155 -51.72 -52.76 20.36
CA ILE A 155 -51.95 -51.37 20.74
C ILE A 155 -50.59 -50.68 20.96
N ALA A 156 -49.69 -51.30 21.73
CA ALA A 156 -48.35 -50.77 21.95
C ALA A 156 -47.54 -50.61 20.66
N MET A 157 -47.71 -51.53 19.70
CA MET A 157 -47.05 -51.45 18.40
C MET A 157 -47.59 -50.30 17.55
N LEU A 158 -48.91 -50.12 17.50
CA LEU A 158 -49.57 -49.00 16.81
C LEU A 158 -49.17 -47.66 17.41
N ASP A 159 -49.19 -47.55 18.74
CA ASP A 159 -48.74 -46.34 19.45
C ASP A 159 -47.29 -46.02 19.13
N ALA A 160 -46.42 -47.03 19.08
CA ALA A 160 -45.02 -46.83 18.73
C ALA A 160 -44.81 -46.43 17.26
N ILE A 161 -45.63 -46.94 16.33
CA ILE A 161 -45.61 -46.52 14.92
C ILE A 161 -46.04 -45.06 14.80
N ASN A 162 -47.16 -44.68 15.43
CA ASN A 162 -47.66 -43.31 15.40
C ASN A 162 -46.66 -42.33 16.02
N LYS A 163 -46.04 -42.71 17.14
CA LYS A 163 -44.99 -41.92 17.79
C LYS A 163 -43.78 -41.75 16.88
N ALA A 164 -43.28 -42.82 16.26
CA ALA A 164 -42.14 -42.75 15.35
C ALA A 164 -42.46 -41.88 14.11
N MET A 165 -43.68 -41.97 13.56
CA MET A 165 -44.10 -41.10 12.45
C MET A 165 -44.08 -39.63 12.84
N ALA A 166 -44.60 -39.28 14.02
CA ALA A 166 -44.58 -37.91 14.52
C ALA A 166 -43.15 -37.39 14.79
N GLU A 167 -42.28 -38.24 15.35
CA GLU A 167 -40.87 -37.91 15.59
C GLU A 167 -40.10 -37.69 14.27
N ILE A 168 -40.35 -38.50 13.25
CA ILE A 168 -39.76 -38.32 11.90
C ILE A 168 -40.23 -37.01 11.28
N GLU A 169 -41.53 -36.70 11.37
CA GLU A 169 -42.08 -35.45 10.83
C GLU A 169 -41.46 -34.23 11.52
N GLN A 170 -41.35 -34.25 12.85
CA GLN A 170 -40.71 -33.19 13.62
C GLN A 170 -39.24 -33.02 13.24
N ARG A 171 -38.48 -34.12 13.13
CA ARG A 171 -37.07 -34.09 12.75
C ARG A 171 -36.86 -33.58 11.33
N GLN A 172 -37.74 -33.96 10.40
CA GLN A 172 -37.69 -33.47 9.02
C GLN A 172 -37.93 -31.96 8.97
N ALA A 173 -38.91 -31.45 9.74
CA ALA A 173 -39.15 -30.01 9.83
C ALA A 173 -37.96 -29.25 10.45
N GLU A 174 -37.30 -29.84 11.45
CA GLU A 174 -36.07 -29.30 12.05
C GLU A 174 -34.92 -29.27 11.04
N LEU A 175 -34.71 -30.35 10.29
CA LEU A 175 -33.70 -30.43 9.24
C LEU A 175 -33.93 -29.37 8.15
N ASP A 176 -35.17 -29.23 7.67
CA ASP A 176 -35.52 -28.25 6.64
C ASP A 176 -35.27 -26.81 7.15
N ALA A 177 -35.53 -26.54 8.44
CA ALA A 177 -35.23 -25.26 9.07
C ALA A 177 -33.71 -25.01 9.18
N GLN A 178 -32.93 -26.01 9.57
CA GLN A 178 -31.47 -25.92 9.66
C GLN A 178 -30.84 -25.68 8.29
N VAL A 179 -31.26 -26.39 7.24
CA VAL A 179 -30.77 -26.17 5.88
C VAL A 179 -31.06 -24.74 5.41
N LYS A 180 -32.26 -24.22 5.70
CA LYS A 180 -32.63 -22.85 5.37
C LYS A 180 -31.78 -21.81 6.12
N GLU A 181 -31.51 -22.03 7.41
CA GLU A 181 -30.61 -21.17 8.20
C GLU A 181 -29.19 -21.19 7.60
N LEU A 182 -28.68 -22.36 7.20
CA LEU A 182 -27.36 -22.52 6.60
C LEU A 182 -27.23 -21.71 5.31
N ASP A 183 -28.23 -21.80 4.43
CA ASP A 183 -28.24 -21.05 3.17
C ASP A 183 -28.28 -19.53 3.39
N GLY A 184 -29.02 -19.09 4.42
CA GLY A 184 -29.01 -17.70 4.87
C GLY A 184 -27.62 -17.23 5.32
N LEU A 185 -26.96 -18.03 6.16
CA LEU A 185 -25.60 -17.74 6.65
C LEU A 185 -24.57 -17.72 5.52
N LYS A 186 -24.69 -18.58 4.51
CA LYS A 186 -23.81 -18.57 3.32
C LYS A 186 -23.99 -17.28 2.52
N ALA A 187 -25.22 -16.82 2.32
CA ALA A 187 -25.49 -15.56 1.64
C ALA A 187 -24.93 -14.36 2.43
N GLU A 188 -25.10 -14.36 3.76
CA GLU A 188 -24.55 -13.31 4.62
C GLU A 188 -23.01 -13.29 4.59
N LEU A 189 -22.36 -14.46 4.60
CA LEU A 189 -20.91 -14.61 4.51
C LEU A 189 -20.34 -13.94 3.25
N GLU A 190 -20.97 -14.18 2.10
CA GLU A 190 -20.54 -13.60 0.82
C GLU A 190 -20.69 -12.07 0.81
N VAL A 191 -21.77 -11.53 1.37
CA VAL A 191 -21.95 -10.09 1.54
C VAL A 191 -20.86 -9.51 2.43
N LYS A 192 -20.54 -10.16 3.56
CA LYS A 192 -19.51 -9.69 4.50
C LYS A 192 -18.10 -9.78 3.93
N ARG A 193 -17.81 -10.78 3.10
CA ARG A 193 -16.54 -10.86 2.37
C ARG A 193 -16.39 -9.74 1.36
N ALA A 194 -17.44 -9.44 0.60
CA ALA A 194 -17.43 -8.33 -0.35
C ALA A 194 -17.25 -6.97 0.36
N GLU A 195 -17.93 -6.77 1.49
CA GLU A 195 -17.76 -5.57 2.33
C GLU A 195 -16.32 -5.42 2.84
N ALA A 196 -15.72 -6.51 3.33
CA ALA A 196 -14.32 -6.49 3.78
C ALA A 196 -13.34 -6.17 2.64
N GLU A 197 -13.56 -6.69 1.44
CA GLU A 197 -12.69 -6.41 0.30
C GLU A 197 -12.79 -4.95 -0.16
N ALA A 198 -14.01 -4.40 -0.23
CA ALA A 198 -14.22 -3.00 -0.56
C ALA A 198 -13.52 -2.06 0.44
N ARG A 199 -13.55 -2.40 1.74
CA ARG A 199 -12.83 -1.64 2.78
C ARG A 199 -11.31 -1.73 2.64
N ARG A 200 -10.77 -2.88 2.24
CA ARG A 200 -9.32 -3.01 1.95
C ARG A 200 -8.91 -2.15 0.77
N GLU A 201 -9.72 -2.11 -0.27
CA GLU A 201 -9.48 -1.28 -1.44
C GLU A 201 -9.54 0.22 -1.11
N GLU A 202 -10.57 0.67 -0.37
CA GLU A 202 -10.67 2.05 0.13
C GLU A 202 -9.40 2.45 0.91
N ARG A 203 -8.95 1.60 1.83
CA ARG A 203 -7.71 1.84 2.60
C ARG A 203 -6.48 1.96 1.70
N ALA A 204 -6.34 1.09 0.70
CA ALA A 204 -5.21 1.12 -0.21
C ALA A 204 -5.18 2.41 -1.06
N GLN A 205 -6.34 2.86 -1.53
CA GLN A 205 -6.49 4.10 -2.29
C GLN A 205 -6.15 5.33 -1.44
N LEU A 206 -6.63 5.38 -0.19
CA LEU A 206 -6.31 6.46 0.75
C LEU A 206 -4.81 6.54 1.04
N LEU A 207 -4.15 5.40 1.25
CA LEU A 207 -2.70 5.35 1.49
C LEU A 207 -1.92 5.86 0.29
N TYR A 208 -2.29 5.42 -0.90
CA TYR A 208 -1.62 5.81 -2.12
C TYR A 208 -1.78 7.31 -2.41
N ALA A 209 -3.01 7.83 -2.34
CA ALA A 209 -3.28 9.25 -2.62
C ALA A 209 -2.51 10.16 -1.67
N ALA A 210 -2.50 9.84 -0.37
CA ALA A 210 -1.77 10.61 0.64
C ALA A 210 -0.24 10.56 0.43
N GLU A 211 0.31 9.39 0.13
CA GLU A 211 1.75 9.22 -0.11
C GLU A 211 2.20 9.89 -1.42
N GLU A 212 1.36 9.83 -2.47
CA GLU A 212 1.62 10.47 -3.75
C GLU A 212 1.62 11.99 -3.64
N GLU A 213 0.59 12.56 -3.02
CA GLU A 213 0.48 14.02 -2.83
C GLU A 213 1.64 14.54 -1.98
N ARG A 214 1.95 13.87 -0.85
CA ARG A 214 3.11 14.21 -0.03
C ARG A 214 4.40 14.15 -0.83
N SER A 215 4.61 13.06 -1.58
CA SER A 215 5.84 12.87 -2.34
C SER A 215 5.99 13.84 -3.51
N ALA A 216 4.89 14.28 -4.12
CA ALA A 216 4.93 15.29 -5.17
C ALA A 216 5.33 16.67 -4.61
N VAL A 217 4.74 17.07 -3.48
CA VAL A 217 4.97 18.37 -2.87
C VAL A 217 6.37 18.47 -2.24
N GLU A 218 6.80 17.45 -1.49
CA GLU A 218 8.15 17.42 -0.91
C GLU A 218 9.22 17.39 -2.02
N GLY A 219 8.99 16.67 -3.13
CA GLY A 219 9.94 16.64 -4.25
C GLY A 219 10.09 17.99 -4.98
N GLU A 220 9.00 18.73 -5.19
CA GLU A 220 9.08 20.06 -5.80
C GLU A 220 9.69 21.09 -4.83
N TYR A 221 9.41 20.97 -3.52
CA TYR A 221 10.07 21.79 -2.50
C TYR A 221 11.59 21.59 -2.50
N ASP A 222 12.06 20.34 -2.55
CA ASP A 222 13.49 20.02 -2.59
C ASP A 222 14.15 20.54 -3.86
N ARG A 223 13.46 20.43 -5.00
CA ARG A 223 13.91 21.02 -6.26
C ARG A 223 14.09 22.53 -6.14
N LEU A 224 13.10 23.24 -5.61
CA LEU A 224 13.15 24.69 -5.40
C LEU A 224 14.26 25.08 -4.44
N MET A 225 14.46 24.32 -3.36
CA MET A 225 15.55 24.54 -2.41
C MET A 225 16.91 24.41 -3.09
N ALA A 226 17.10 23.36 -3.89
CA ALA A 226 18.33 23.13 -4.60
C ALA A 226 18.60 24.19 -5.70
N ILE A 227 17.54 24.70 -6.35
CA ILE A 227 17.64 25.85 -7.28
C ILE A 227 18.05 27.11 -6.50
N SER A 228 17.42 27.37 -5.35
CA SER A 228 17.71 28.51 -4.48
C SER A 228 19.18 28.53 -4.05
N GLU A 229 19.72 27.38 -3.64
CA GLU A 229 21.14 27.25 -3.28
C GLU A 229 22.09 27.49 -4.46
N ASN A 230 21.71 27.03 -5.66
CA ASN A 230 22.45 27.31 -6.88
C ASN A 230 22.47 28.80 -7.25
N ILE A 231 21.32 29.47 -7.17
CA ILE A 231 21.27 30.91 -7.45
C ILE A 231 22.07 31.67 -6.38
N ALA A 232 21.96 31.27 -5.11
CA ALA A 232 22.73 31.85 -4.02
C ALA A 232 24.24 31.69 -4.24
N SER A 233 24.69 30.53 -4.74
CA SER A 233 26.11 30.30 -5.05
C SER A 233 26.59 31.14 -6.24
N MET A 234 25.77 31.25 -7.29
CA MET A 234 26.05 32.11 -8.45
C MET A 234 26.12 33.59 -8.05
N LEU A 235 25.23 34.06 -7.18
CA LEU A 235 25.29 35.41 -6.61
C LEU A 235 26.58 35.63 -5.81
N ARG A 236 27.01 34.64 -5.00
CA ARG A 236 28.28 34.70 -4.26
C ARG A 236 29.48 34.74 -5.21
N SER A 237 29.48 33.98 -6.30
CA SER A 237 30.59 33.97 -7.25
C SER A 237 30.66 35.25 -8.09
N LEU A 238 29.51 35.80 -8.51
CA LEU A 238 29.42 37.09 -9.19
C LEU A 238 29.87 38.25 -8.30
N GLN A 239 29.51 38.24 -7.02
CA GLN A 239 29.96 39.23 -6.03
C GLN A 239 31.47 39.14 -5.73
N ASN A 240 32.03 37.92 -5.76
CA ASN A 240 33.45 37.65 -5.49
C ASN A 240 34.33 37.58 -6.76
N ALA A 241 33.80 37.92 -7.93
CA ALA A 241 34.49 37.89 -9.23
C ALA A 241 35.76 38.78 -9.31
N GLY A 242 36.10 39.50 -8.24
CA GLY A 242 37.37 40.20 -8.07
C GLY A 242 38.54 39.36 -7.55
N GLY A 243 38.41 38.04 -7.29
CA GLY A 243 39.49 37.32 -6.58
C GLY A 243 39.61 35.79 -6.63
N MET A 244 38.91 35.05 -7.50
CA MET A 244 39.09 33.59 -7.60
C MET A 244 40.00 33.18 -8.78
N PRO A 245 41.07 32.39 -8.56
CA PRO A 245 42.02 32.00 -9.61
C PRO A 245 41.47 30.88 -10.51
N GLY A 246 41.20 31.22 -11.78
CA GLY A 246 41.57 30.46 -12.99
C GLY A 246 41.42 28.94 -13.10
N ALA A 247 40.59 28.25 -12.31
CA ALA A 247 40.44 26.79 -12.36
C ALA A 247 38.98 26.33 -12.25
N GLY A 248 38.13 26.79 -13.18
CA GLY A 248 36.82 26.17 -13.40
C GLY A 248 36.98 24.73 -13.93
N GLY A 249 35.95 23.91 -13.75
CA GLY A 249 35.83 22.61 -14.37
C GLY A 249 35.91 22.70 -15.89
N THR A 250 36.18 21.55 -16.50
CA THR A 250 36.34 21.40 -17.95
C THR A 250 35.00 21.26 -18.68
N GLY A 251 33.91 21.01 -17.96
CA GLY A 251 32.61 20.65 -18.51
C GLY A 251 32.55 19.22 -19.05
N LYS A 252 33.58 18.42 -18.78
CA LYS A 252 33.66 16.99 -19.12
C LYS A 252 33.72 16.19 -17.84
N PHE A 253 32.61 15.52 -17.54
CA PHE A 253 32.47 14.77 -16.30
C PHE A 253 33.11 13.39 -16.40
N ILE A 254 33.56 12.88 -15.27
CA ILE A 254 33.76 11.45 -15.07
C ILE A 254 32.55 10.89 -14.32
N TRP A 255 32.35 9.57 -14.41
CA TRP A 255 31.38 8.89 -13.56
C TRP A 255 31.73 9.10 -12.08
N PRO A 256 30.77 9.54 -11.25
CA PRO A 256 31.02 9.84 -9.84
C PRO A 256 31.22 8.56 -9.00
N VAL A 257 30.68 7.45 -9.49
CA VAL A 257 30.82 6.11 -8.91
C VAL A 257 30.71 5.08 -10.04
N GLN A 258 31.28 3.90 -9.85
CA GLN A 258 31.09 2.76 -10.75
C GLN A 258 29.89 1.93 -10.28
N GLY A 259 28.92 1.71 -11.16
CA GLY A 259 27.70 0.97 -10.84
C GLY A 259 26.75 0.86 -12.04
N GLU A 260 25.71 0.05 -11.87
CA GLU A 260 24.61 -0.02 -12.84
C GLU A 260 23.67 1.16 -12.65
N ILE A 261 23.20 1.74 -13.75
CA ILE A 261 22.14 2.76 -13.71
C ILE A 261 20.82 2.06 -13.43
N THR A 262 20.26 2.27 -12.25
CA THR A 262 18.97 1.71 -11.84
C THR A 262 17.80 2.65 -12.15
N SER A 263 18.07 3.95 -12.28
CA SER A 263 17.09 4.93 -12.74
C SER A 263 17.73 5.98 -13.64
N TYR A 264 17.10 6.21 -14.79
CA TYR A 264 17.52 7.18 -15.80
C TYR A 264 16.89 8.54 -15.55
N TYR A 265 17.51 9.59 -16.10
CA TYR A 265 16.95 10.93 -16.15
C TYR A 265 15.65 10.97 -16.97
N GLY A 266 14.65 11.73 -16.52
CA GLY A 266 13.40 11.99 -17.22
C GLY A 266 12.15 11.30 -16.63
N TRP A 267 11.07 11.25 -17.42
CA TRP A 267 9.78 10.71 -17.00
C TRP A 267 9.78 9.18 -16.91
N ARG A 268 9.36 8.63 -15.75
CA ARG A 268 9.22 7.19 -15.49
C ARG A 268 7.82 6.84 -14.99
N THR A 269 7.28 5.71 -15.43
CA THR A 269 5.97 5.22 -15.02
C THR A 269 6.07 4.30 -13.79
N HIS A 270 5.27 4.55 -12.76
CA HIS A 270 5.18 3.73 -11.57
C HIS A 270 4.57 2.35 -11.91
N PRO A 271 5.25 1.24 -11.58
CA PRO A 271 4.91 -0.09 -12.11
C PRO A 271 3.58 -0.66 -11.63
N ILE A 272 3.03 -0.16 -10.52
CA ILE A 272 1.81 -0.71 -9.89
C ILE A 272 0.55 0.05 -10.33
N PHE A 273 0.65 1.35 -10.59
CA PHE A 273 -0.52 2.23 -10.77
C PHE A 273 -0.47 3.08 -12.04
N GLY A 274 0.62 3.02 -12.81
CA GLY A 274 0.71 3.67 -14.13
C GLY A 274 0.89 5.20 -14.10
N THR A 275 1.13 5.80 -12.94
CA THR A 275 1.40 7.25 -12.79
C THR A 275 2.82 7.60 -13.21
N THR A 276 3.03 8.80 -13.76
CA THR A 276 4.34 9.22 -14.27
C THR A 276 5.04 10.15 -13.27
N ARG A 277 6.27 9.82 -12.87
CA ARG A 277 7.14 10.67 -12.03
C ARG A 277 8.36 11.11 -12.83
N TYR A 278 8.77 12.37 -12.67
CA TYR A 278 10.01 12.88 -13.26
C TYR A 278 11.20 12.56 -12.36
N HIS A 279 12.31 12.11 -12.95
CA HIS A 279 13.56 11.85 -12.27
C HIS A 279 14.61 12.87 -12.74
N SER A 280 15.15 13.65 -11.81
CA SER A 280 16.00 14.82 -12.06
C SER A 280 17.48 14.49 -12.30
N GLY A 281 17.87 13.24 -12.16
CA GLY A 281 19.25 12.78 -12.32
C GLY A 281 19.36 11.31 -12.75
N TYR A 282 20.50 10.71 -12.47
CA TYR A 282 20.75 9.27 -12.60
C TYR A 282 20.98 8.65 -11.24
N ASP A 283 20.33 7.50 -10.99
CA ASP A 283 20.59 6.69 -9.82
C ASP A 283 21.58 5.59 -10.21
N ILE A 284 22.79 5.66 -9.66
CA ILE A 284 23.88 4.72 -9.95
C ILE A 284 24.03 3.80 -8.72
N ALA A 285 23.62 2.55 -8.86
CA ALA A 285 23.64 1.58 -7.77
C ALA A 285 25.07 1.28 -7.32
N CYS A 286 25.28 1.34 -6.02
CA CYS A 286 26.56 1.02 -5.38
C CYS A 286 26.32 0.66 -3.91
N ASP A 287 27.24 -0.10 -3.32
CA ASP A 287 27.11 -0.51 -1.92
C ASP A 287 27.25 0.71 -0.98
N THR A 288 26.57 0.69 0.17
CA THR A 288 26.79 1.69 1.23
C THR A 288 28.26 1.76 1.59
N GLY A 289 28.81 2.97 1.70
CA GLY A 289 30.22 3.19 1.98
C GLY A 289 31.10 3.22 0.73
N THR A 290 30.55 3.02 -0.48
CA THR A 290 31.32 3.18 -1.73
C THR A 290 31.75 4.64 -1.89
N PRO A 291 33.04 4.93 -2.14
CA PRO A 291 33.49 6.30 -2.37
C PRO A 291 32.81 6.95 -3.58
N ILE A 292 32.26 8.15 -3.38
CA ILE A 292 31.72 9.01 -4.44
C ILE A 292 32.75 10.10 -4.73
N ALA A 293 33.09 10.25 -6.01
CA ALA A 293 34.10 11.18 -6.49
C ALA A 293 33.48 12.40 -7.19
N ALA A 294 34.16 13.54 -7.10
CA ALA A 294 33.82 14.73 -7.86
C ALA A 294 33.95 14.45 -9.38
N ALA A 295 32.88 14.70 -10.11
CA ALA A 295 32.78 14.47 -11.55
C ALA A 295 33.69 15.42 -12.36
N ASP A 296 33.99 16.60 -11.85
CA ASP A 296 34.91 17.58 -12.44
C ASP A 296 35.50 18.49 -11.36
N ASN A 297 36.49 19.31 -11.70
CA ASN A 297 37.07 20.29 -10.77
C ASN A 297 36.05 21.37 -10.42
N GLY A 298 36.03 21.85 -9.18
CA GLY A 298 35.10 22.91 -8.80
C GLY A 298 35.14 23.29 -7.33
N MET A 299 34.28 24.23 -6.96
CA MET A 299 34.09 24.66 -5.58
C MET A 299 32.82 24.03 -5.02
N VAL A 300 32.91 23.45 -3.83
CA VAL A 300 31.75 22.94 -3.10
C VAL A 300 30.89 24.13 -2.69
N VAL A 301 29.66 24.17 -3.19
CA VAL A 301 28.69 25.25 -2.94
C VAL A 301 27.61 24.87 -1.93
N TYR A 302 27.43 23.57 -1.69
CA TYR A 302 26.58 23.01 -0.64
C TYR A 302 27.15 21.69 -0.14
N SER A 303 27.11 21.45 1.17
CA SER A 303 27.46 20.16 1.78
C SER A 303 26.67 19.96 3.07
N GLY A 304 25.57 19.21 2.99
CA GLY A 304 24.61 19.12 4.10
C GLY A 304 23.40 18.24 3.79
N TRP A 305 22.36 18.34 4.62
CA TRP A 305 21.10 17.62 4.43
C TRP A 305 20.10 18.46 3.63
N LEU A 306 19.69 17.96 2.46
CA LEU A 306 18.81 18.65 1.52
C LEU A 306 17.56 17.81 1.22
N GLY A 307 16.60 17.82 2.14
CA GLY A 307 15.30 17.17 1.95
C GLY A 307 15.38 15.70 1.50
N GLY A 308 14.65 15.37 0.43
CA GLY A 308 14.61 14.06 -0.22
C GLY A 308 15.96 13.60 -0.77
N TYR A 309 16.90 14.51 -1.08
CA TYR A 309 18.27 14.13 -1.47
C TYR A 309 19.10 13.57 -0.30
N GLY A 310 18.64 13.72 0.95
CA GLY A 310 19.40 13.31 2.13
C GLY A 310 20.70 14.10 2.28
N TYR A 311 21.78 13.47 2.73
CA TYR A 311 23.09 14.12 2.71
C TYR A 311 23.58 14.27 1.27
N CYS A 312 23.81 15.50 0.83
CA CYS A 312 24.27 15.79 -0.52
C CYS A 312 25.44 16.77 -0.54
N VAL A 313 26.19 16.71 -1.65
CA VAL A 313 27.22 17.67 -2.02
C VAL A 313 26.79 18.32 -3.33
N MET A 314 26.97 19.63 -3.46
CA MET A 314 26.85 20.34 -4.75
C MET A 314 28.17 21.02 -5.07
N ILE A 315 28.65 20.86 -6.30
CA ILE A 315 29.93 21.41 -6.75
C ILE A 315 29.69 22.32 -7.96
N ASP A 316 30.07 23.59 -7.83
CA ASP A 316 30.12 24.55 -8.93
C ASP A 316 31.41 24.40 -9.72
N HIS A 317 31.26 24.05 -10.99
CA HIS A 317 32.33 23.88 -11.95
C HIS A 317 32.63 25.16 -12.74
N GLY A 318 31.89 26.24 -12.51
CA GLY A 318 31.97 27.48 -13.28
C GLY A 318 31.13 27.44 -14.56
N GLY A 319 30.94 28.61 -15.18
CA GLY A 319 30.07 28.74 -16.36
C GLY A 319 28.61 28.40 -16.10
N GLY A 320 28.18 28.43 -14.83
CA GLY A 320 26.85 28.06 -14.39
C GLY A 320 26.58 26.55 -14.31
N LEU A 321 27.59 25.70 -14.49
CA LEU A 321 27.47 24.26 -14.42
C LEU A 321 27.70 23.75 -12.98
N VAL A 322 26.71 23.09 -12.42
CA VAL A 322 26.75 22.49 -11.07
C VAL A 322 26.43 21.01 -11.14
N SER A 323 27.18 20.19 -10.41
CA SER A 323 26.83 18.78 -10.16
C SER A 323 26.29 18.59 -8.74
N LEU A 324 25.32 17.70 -8.57
CA LEU A 324 24.77 17.29 -7.27
C LEU A 324 24.99 15.78 -7.06
N TYR A 325 25.38 15.41 -5.85
CA TYR A 325 25.62 14.03 -5.42
C TYR A 325 24.77 13.76 -4.17
N GLY A 326 23.69 13.00 -4.30
CA GLY A 326 22.71 12.75 -3.25
C GLY A 326 22.80 11.36 -2.60
N HIS A 327 22.02 11.20 -1.54
CA HIS A 327 21.83 9.99 -0.72
C HIS A 327 23.07 9.47 0.00
N ASN A 328 24.06 10.33 0.27
CA ASN A 328 25.31 9.94 0.89
C ASN A 328 25.13 9.45 2.34
N SER A 329 25.93 8.49 2.78
CA SER A 329 26.00 8.09 4.20
C SER A 329 26.88 9.04 5.02
N GLU A 330 27.90 9.62 4.39
CA GLU A 330 28.87 10.51 5.03
C GLU A 330 29.41 11.54 4.01
N LEU A 331 29.65 12.77 4.47
CA LEU A 331 30.19 13.87 3.66
C LEU A 331 31.63 14.17 4.09
N TRP A 332 32.57 14.21 3.13
CA TRP A 332 34.01 14.40 3.39
C TRP A 332 34.54 15.77 2.96
N VAL A 333 33.65 16.65 2.51
CA VAL A 333 33.96 18.01 2.08
C VAL A 333 33.01 19.01 2.70
N SER A 334 33.43 20.28 2.78
CA SER A 334 32.65 21.37 3.35
C SER A 334 32.43 22.49 2.34
N GLU A 335 31.39 23.30 2.55
CA GLU A 335 31.13 24.48 1.70
C GLU A 335 32.34 25.41 1.60
N GLY A 336 32.59 25.92 0.40
CA GLY A 336 33.75 26.76 0.07
C GLY A 336 35.04 25.99 -0.21
N GLN A 337 35.07 24.66 -0.02
CA GLN A 337 36.23 23.83 -0.35
C GLN A 337 36.37 23.66 -1.87
N TYR A 338 37.58 23.81 -2.40
CA TYR A 338 37.90 23.44 -3.78
C TYR A 338 38.23 21.94 -3.87
N VAL A 339 37.70 21.27 -4.90
CA VAL A 339 37.91 19.84 -5.15
C VAL A 339 38.36 19.60 -6.59
N GLN A 340 39.16 18.55 -6.77
CA GLN A 340 39.63 18.11 -8.09
C GLN A 340 38.77 16.97 -8.64
N GLN A 341 38.69 16.86 -9.96
CA GLN A 341 38.07 15.72 -10.63
C GLN A 341 38.65 14.40 -10.11
N GLY A 342 37.80 13.46 -9.72
CA GLY A 342 38.19 12.18 -9.15
C GLY A 342 38.49 12.19 -7.65
N GLN A 343 38.50 13.36 -7.00
CA GLN A 343 38.64 13.44 -5.55
C GLN A 343 37.38 12.86 -4.87
N THR A 344 37.56 11.99 -3.88
CA THR A 344 36.45 11.52 -3.05
C THR A 344 35.85 12.66 -2.23
N ILE A 345 34.54 12.83 -2.34
CA ILE A 345 33.78 13.91 -1.69
C ILE A 345 32.78 13.40 -0.65
N ALA A 346 32.33 12.16 -0.79
CA ALA A 346 31.34 11.55 0.08
C ALA A 346 31.41 10.01 -0.01
N LEU A 347 30.65 9.34 0.86
CA LEU A 347 30.41 7.91 0.78
C LEU A 347 28.94 7.64 0.41
N ALA A 348 28.71 6.71 -0.51
CA ALA A 348 27.37 6.30 -0.91
C ALA A 348 26.55 5.77 0.28
N GLY A 349 25.24 5.95 0.23
CA GLY A 349 24.33 5.53 1.27
C GLY A 349 22.90 5.42 0.75
N SER A 350 21.94 5.50 1.68
CA SER A 350 20.51 5.41 1.40
C SER A 350 19.74 6.44 2.22
N THR A 351 20.30 7.64 2.41
CA THR A 351 19.69 8.71 3.21
C THR A 351 18.69 9.52 2.41
N GLY A 352 17.69 10.14 3.06
CA GLY A 352 16.62 10.85 2.36
C GLY A 352 15.62 9.88 1.74
N TRP A 353 15.05 10.25 0.59
CA TRP A 353 14.11 9.44 -0.15
C TRP A 353 14.82 8.44 -1.08
N SER A 354 15.35 7.38 -0.49
CA SER A 354 16.06 6.34 -1.20
C SER A 354 15.50 4.96 -0.85
N THR A 355 15.33 4.10 -1.86
CA THR A 355 14.85 2.72 -1.71
C THR A 355 15.98 1.71 -1.53
N GLY A 356 17.23 2.15 -1.59
CA GLY A 356 18.41 1.32 -1.39
C GLY A 356 19.70 2.07 -1.73
N PRO A 357 20.88 1.53 -1.39
CA PRO A 357 22.14 2.23 -1.58
C PRO A 357 22.44 2.60 -3.05
N HIS A 358 22.64 3.91 -3.32
CA HIS A 358 23.01 4.43 -4.63
C HIS A 358 23.60 5.85 -4.55
N CYS A 359 24.20 6.31 -5.65
CA CYS A 359 24.54 7.72 -5.87
C CYS A 359 23.48 8.35 -6.78
N HIS A 360 22.72 9.31 -6.27
CA HIS A 360 21.87 10.15 -7.12
C HIS A 360 22.69 11.30 -7.68
N PHE A 361 22.86 11.33 -9.00
CA PHE A 361 23.73 12.28 -9.69
C PHE A 361 22.94 13.19 -10.62
N GLU A 362 23.03 14.51 -10.41
CA GLU A 362 22.42 15.51 -11.28
C GLU A 362 23.46 16.44 -11.89
N ALA A 363 23.12 17.01 -13.04
CA ALA A 363 23.82 18.10 -13.68
C ALA A 363 22.83 19.26 -13.85
N ARG A 364 23.30 20.47 -13.57
CA ARG A 364 22.48 21.68 -13.61
C ARG A 364 23.23 22.76 -14.37
N LEU A 365 22.58 23.38 -15.34
CA LEU A 365 23.15 24.48 -16.11
C LEU A 365 22.32 25.75 -15.85
N ASN A 366 22.96 26.78 -15.32
CA ASN A 366 22.34 28.07 -14.98
C ASN A 366 21.12 27.94 -14.05
N GLY A 367 21.15 26.94 -13.16
CA GLY A 367 20.06 26.67 -12.22
C GLY A 367 19.03 25.65 -12.72
N GLU A 368 18.99 25.33 -14.01
CA GLU A 368 18.05 24.33 -14.55
C GLU A 368 18.64 22.93 -14.61
N LEU A 369 17.80 21.92 -14.33
CA LEU A 369 18.15 20.51 -14.50
C LEU A 369 18.42 20.21 -15.98
N THR A 370 19.51 19.51 -16.25
CA THR A 370 19.90 19.05 -17.59
C THR A 370 20.29 17.59 -17.50
N ASP A 371 20.14 16.85 -18.61
CA ASP A 371 20.52 15.44 -18.67
C ASP A 371 22.03 15.30 -18.37
N PRO A 372 22.43 14.62 -17.27
CA PRO A 372 23.84 14.43 -16.94
C PRO A 372 24.65 13.72 -18.04
N MET A 373 23.98 12.97 -18.92
CA MET A 373 24.61 12.28 -20.05
C MET A 373 25.18 13.24 -21.10
N ASN A 374 24.79 14.52 -21.07
CA ASN A 374 25.41 15.56 -21.91
C ASN A 374 26.87 15.87 -21.51
N TYR A 375 27.29 15.47 -20.31
CA TYR A 375 28.61 15.79 -19.74
C TYR A 375 29.43 14.55 -19.40
N LEU A 376 28.76 13.43 -19.09
CA LEU A 376 29.37 12.13 -18.79
C LEU A 376 30.00 11.50 -20.06
N PRO A 377 31.01 10.62 -19.89
CA PRO A 377 31.80 10.08 -20.99
C PRO A 377 31.15 8.96 -21.77
#